data_AF-A0A0D2KR69-F1
#
_entry.id   AF-A0A0D2KR69-F1
#
_cell.length_a   1.000
_cell.length_b   1.000
_cell.length_c   1.000
_cell.angle_alpha   90.00
_cell.angle_beta   90.00
_cell.angle_gamma   90.00
#
_symmetry.space_group_name_H-M   'P 1'
#
loop_
_entity.id
_entity.type
_entity.pdbx_description
1 polymer ?
#
loop_
_entity_poly.entity_id
_entity_poly.type
_entity_poly.pdbx_seq_one_letter_code
_entity_poly.pdbx_strand_id
1 'polypeptide(L)'
;PLFNTPFLIVAWIMNECDTIALDGKSTAKGPRGTYTHAQKMRASMTYVFGRIHGLGSYPWQIIHPEVEGSRTVPHAIGNPSVSEQVSTYMVSLRQRKVQSGETPTSARAITPRILEDLYDYNHRPECLKAPQFKAGT
;
A
#
# COMPACT_ATOMS: atom_id res chain seq x y z
N PRO A 1 17.73 -0.02 -8.99
CA PRO A 1 16.54 -0.73 -9.54
C PRO A 1 16.24 -0.23 -10.95
N LEU A 2 15.66 -1.07 -11.82
CA LEU A 2 15.27 -0.66 -13.18
C LEU A 2 14.12 0.36 -13.11
N PHE A 3 13.99 1.25 -14.11
CA PHE A 3 12.90 2.22 -14.16
C PHE A 3 11.51 1.58 -14.08
N ASN A 4 11.36 0.41 -14.70
CA ASN A 4 10.10 -0.32 -14.77
C ASN A 4 9.85 -1.19 -13.53
N THR A 5 10.68 -1.11 -12.48
CA THR A 5 10.52 -1.96 -11.28
C THR A 5 9.14 -1.81 -10.63
N PRO A 6 8.57 -0.60 -10.45
CA PRO A 6 7.19 -0.44 -9.96
C PRO A 6 6.16 -1.19 -10.81
N PHE A 7 6.28 -1.10 -12.14
CA PHE A 7 5.41 -1.82 -13.08
C PHE A 7 5.55 -3.33 -12.92
N LEU A 8 6.79 -3.85 -12.78
CA LEU A 8 7.02 -5.28 -12.57
C LEU A 8 6.45 -5.79 -11.25
N ILE A 9 6.51 -4.98 -10.17
CA ILE A 9 5.86 -5.31 -8.89
C ILE A 9 4.34 -5.40 -9.09
N VAL A 10 3.74 -4.43 -9.80
CA VAL A 10 2.31 -4.45 -10.12
C VAL A 10 1.95 -5.68 -10.95
N ALA A 11 2.70 -5.97 -12.01
CA ALA A 11 2.46 -7.12 -12.88
C ALA A 11 2.54 -8.45 -12.11
N TRP A 12 3.50 -8.57 -11.20
CA TRP A 12 3.63 -9.75 -10.33
C TRP A 12 2.42 -9.91 -9.40
N ILE A 13 1.99 -8.84 -8.72
CA ILE A 13 0.79 -8.88 -7.87
C ILE A 13 -0.47 -9.14 -8.71
N MET A 14 -0.57 -8.56 -9.89
CA MET A 14 -1.70 -8.74 -10.81
C MET A 14 -1.83 -10.19 -11.25
N ASN A 15 -0.73 -10.82 -11.65
CA ASN A 15 -0.74 -12.21 -12.07
C ASN A 15 -1.28 -13.16 -10.99
N GLU A 16 -0.85 -12.97 -9.75
CA GLU A 16 -1.20 -13.86 -8.63
C GLU A 16 -2.57 -13.53 -8.02
N CYS A 17 -2.90 -12.26 -7.90
CA CYS A 17 -4.02 -11.81 -7.09
C CYS A 17 -5.19 -11.22 -7.88
N ASP A 18 -5.03 -10.78 -9.13
CA ASP A 18 -6.10 -10.08 -9.84
C ASP A 18 -6.87 -11.00 -10.80
N THR A 19 -8.15 -10.67 -11.01
CA THR A 19 -9.01 -11.30 -12.01
C THR A 19 -8.86 -10.65 -13.38
N ILE A 20 -8.03 -9.62 -13.50
CA ILE A 20 -7.73 -8.89 -14.75
C ILE A 20 -6.27 -9.16 -15.11
N ALA A 21 -6.01 -9.44 -16.39
CA ALA A 21 -4.68 -9.65 -16.95
C ALA A 21 -4.06 -8.33 -17.41
N LEU A 22 -2.78 -8.36 -17.77
CA LEU A 22 -2.06 -7.20 -18.32
C LEU A 22 -2.66 -6.66 -19.62
N ASP A 23 -3.36 -7.49 -20.39
CA ASP A 23 -4.08 -7.09 -21.61
C ASP A 23 -5.48 -6.50 -21.33
N GLY A 24 -5.83 -6.34 -20.05
CA GLY A 24 -7.13 -5.82 -19.61
C GLY A 24 -8.26 -6.84 -19.68
N LYS A 25 -8.00 -8.08 -20.12
CA LYS A 25 -9.02 -9.13 -20.19
C LYS A 25 -9.14 -9.85 -18.85
N SER A 26 -10.28 -10.51 -18.63
CA SER A 26 -10.43 -11.37 -17.47
C SER A 26 -9.40 -12.51 -17.52
N THR A 27 -8.63 -12.70 -16.46
CA THR A 27 -7.74 -13.85 -16.36
C THR A 27 -8.57 -15.14 -16.31
N ALA A 28 -8.46 -15.97 -17.35
CA ALA A 28 -9.18 -17.23 -17.40
C ALA A 28 -8.57 -18.26 -16.42
N LYS A 29 -9.42 -18.75 -15.51
CA LYS A 29 -9.28 -19.95 -14.66
C LYS A 29 -8.33 -19.87 -13.46
N GLY A 30 -8.85 -20.31 -12.31
CA GLY A 30 -8.11 -20.57 -11.07
C GLY A 30 -8.50 -19.66 -9.89
N PRO A 31 -8.38 -20.15 -8.64
CA PRO A 31 -8.51 -19.29 -7.45
C PRO A 31 -7.40 -18.23 -7.46
N ARG A 32 -7.76 -16.97 -7.22
CA ARG A 32 -6.81 -15.84 -7.13
C ARG A 32 -6.44 -15.58 -5.67
N GLY A 33 -5.22 -15.11 -5.45
CA GLY A 33 -4.77 -14.66 -4.12
C GLY A 33 -5.71 -13.59 -3.53
N THR A 34 -5.85 -13.57 -2.21
CA THR A 34 -6.65 -12.56 -1.49
C THR A 34 -5.95 -11.21 -1.48
N TYR A 35 -6.66 -10.13 -1.12
CA TYR A 35 -6.02 -8.83 -0.92
C TYR A 35 -4.91 -8.90 0.15
N THR A 36 -5.10 -9.70 1.21
CA THR A 36 -4.06 -9.95 2.21
C THR A 36 -2.82 -10.62 1.62
N HIS A 37 -2.97 -11.52 0.65
CA HIS A 37 -1.81 -12.09 -0.05
C HIS A 37 -1.06 -11.02 -0.86
N ALA A 38 -1.79 -10.17 -1.60
CA ALA A 38 -1.19 -9.03 -2.31
C ALA A 38 -0.45 -8.07 -1.37
N GLN A 39 -0.99 -7.80 -0.17
CA GLN A 39 -0.30 -6.98 0.83
C GLN A 39 1.03 -7.59 1.27
N LYS A 40 1.09 -8.92 1.44
CA LYS A 40 2.33 -9.63 1.77
C LYS A 40 3.36 -9.55 0.63
N MET A 41 2.92 -9.71 -0.62
CA MET A 41 3.78 -9.55 -1.80
C MET A 41 4.36 -8.13 -1.90
N ARG A 42 3.53 -7.10 -1.68
CA ARG A 42 4.04 -5.72 -1.61
C ARG A 42 5.02 -5.54 -0.46
N ALA A 43 4.69 -6.05 0.73
CA ALA A 43 5.55 -5.93 1.90
C ALA A 43 6.91 -6.62 1.69
N SER A 44 6.97 -7.77 1.01
CA SER A 44 8.23 -8.43 0.67
C SER A 44 9.08 -7.58 -0.26
N MET A 45 8.48 -6.92 -1.27
CA MET A 45 9.22 -5.99 -2.14
C MET A 45 9.69 -4.76 -1.37
N THR A 46 8.87 -4.20 -0.48
CA THR A 46 9.28 -3.10 0.39
C THR A 46 10.48 -3.49 1.25
N TYR A 47 10.50 -4.71 1.82
CA TYR A 47 11.63 -5.21 2.59
C TYR A 47 12.87 -5.43 1.73
N VAL A 48 12.75 -6.08 0.57
CA VAL A 48 13.87 -6.33 -0.33
C VAL A 48 14.52 -5.02 -0.76
N PHE A 49 13.74 -4.06 -1.26
CA PHE A 49 14.30 -2.79 -1.71
C PHE A 49 14.73 -1.89 -0.54
N GLY A 50 13.99 -1.88 0.56
CA GLY A 50 14.27 -1.02 1.70
C GLY A 50 15.46 -1.50 2.54
N ARG A 51 15.50 -2.81 2.86
CA ARG A 51 16.46 -3.39 3.78
C ARG A 51 17.64 -4.05 3.07
N ILE A 52 17.39 -4.88 2.05
CA ILE A 52 18.46 -5.62 1.37
C ILE A 52 19.23 -4.70 0.42
N HIS A 53 18.52 -3.89 -0.37
CA HIS A 53 19.15 -2.91 -1.28
C HIS A 53 19.43 -1.55 -0.62
N GLY A 54 19.09 -1.36 0.64
CA GLY A 54 19.40 -0.14 1.39
C GLY A 54 18.71 1.14 0.90
N LEU A 55 17.64 1.02 0.11
CA LEU A 55 16.92 2.19 -0.44
C LEU A 55 15.94 2.82 0.57
N GLY A 56 15.79 2.19 1.74
CA GLY A 56 14.90 2.62 2.80
C GLY A 56 13.44 2.73 2.34
N SER A 57 12.77 3.75 2.87
CA SER A 57 11.38 4.10 2.53
C SER A 57 11.29 5.37 1.69
N TYR A 58 12.39 5.75 1.01
CA TYR A 58 12.43 6.97 0.22
C TYR A 58 11.43 6.86 -0.95
N PRO A 59 10.63 7.91 -1.22
CA PRO A 59 9.67 7.92 -2.33
C PRO A 59 10.35 7.58 -3.66
N TRP A 60 9.71 6.73 -4.47
CA TRP A 60 10.23 6.37 -5.79
C TRP A 60 10.18 7.57 -6.73
N GLN A 61 11.31 7.94 -7.32
CA GLN A 61 11.44 9.07 -8.25
C GLN A 61 12.39 8.74 -9.39
N ILE A 62 12.08 9.25 -10.57
CA ILE A 62 12.97 9.21 -11.73
C ILE A 62 13.64 10.58 -11.82
N ILE A 63 14.96 10.61 -11.66
CA ILE A 63 15.74 11.83 -11.81
C ILE A 63 16.14 11.95 -13.27
N HIS A 64 15.69 13.02 -13.89
CA HIS A 64 16.16 13.46 -15.19
C HIS A 64 17.32 14.44 -14.98
N PRO A 65 18.46 14.28 -15.66
CA PRO A 65 19.53 15.26 -15.59
C PRO A 65 19.03 16.58 -16.19
N GLU A 66 19.17 17.66 -15.42
CA GLU A 66 18.65 18.99 -15.78
C GLU A 66 19.51 19.70 -16.85
N VAL A 67 20.72 19.21 -17.12
CA VAL A 67 21.65 19.86 -18.04
C VAL A 67 21.55 19.25 -19.44
N GLU A 68 20.95 20.01 -20.34
CA GLU A 68 20.94 19.75 -21.78
C GLU A 68 22.38 19.62 -22.29
N GLY A 69 22.79 18.40 -22.68
CA GLY A 69 24.16 18.08 -23.09
C GLY A 69 24.98 17.24 -22.11
N SER A 70 24.50 17.03 -20.88
CA SER A 70 25.08 16.05 -19.96
C SER A 70 24.66 14.64 -20.37
N ARG A 71 25.63 13.80 -20.77
CA ARG A 71 25.46 12.36 -21.08
C ARG A 71 25.04 11.50 -19.86
N THR A 72 24.52 12.12 -18.81
CA THR A 72 24.07 11.38 -17.64
C THR A 72 22.77 10.70 -18.02
N VAL A 73 22.75 9.37 -17.96
CA VAL A 73 21.51 8.61 -18.17
C VAL A 73 20.56 8.98 -17.02
N PRO A 74 19.24 9.13 -17.27
CA PRO A 74 18.29 9.20 -16.16
C PRO A 74 18.55 8.06 -15.18
N HIS A 75 18.21 8.26 -13.91
CA HIS A 75 18.36 7.20 -12.93
C HIS A 75 17.22 7.25 -11.93
N ALA A 76 16.85 6.07 -11.43
CA ALA A 76 15.76 5.94 -10.48
C ALA A 76 16.29 5.87 -9.05
N ILE A 77 15.68 6.63 -8.17
CA ILE A 77 15.98 6.64 -6.73
C ILE A 77 14.75 6.25 -5.91
N GLY A 78 15.02 5.77 -4.70
CA GLY A 78 13.98 5.36 -3.74
C GLY A 78 13.49 3.93 -3.91
N ASN A 79 12.48 3.58 -3.12
CA ASN A 79 11.95 2.23 -3.04
C ASN A 79 10.76 2.06 -4.02
N PRO A 80 10.88 1.22 -5.06
CA PRO A 80 9.82 1.10 -6.07
C PRO A 80 8.50 0.55 -5.50
N SER A 81 8.53 -0.18 -4.37
CA SER A 81 7.32 -0.69 -3.70
C SER A 81 6.48 0.41 -3.00
N VAL A 82 7.09 1.57 -2.73
CA VAL A 82 6.40 2.75 -2.18
C VAL A 82 6.02 3.77 -3.26
N SER A 83 6.22 3.45 -4.53
CA SER A 83 5.80 4.31 -5.64
C SER A 83 4.29 4.58 -5.64
N GLU A 84 3.91 5.70 -6.25
CA GLU A 84 2.51 6.03 -6.50
C GLU A 84 1.83 4.95 -7.34
N GLN A 85 2.49 4.46 -8.40
CA GLN A 85 1.97 3.42 -9.28
C GLN A 85 1.55 2.16 -8.51
N VAL A 86 2.41 1.64 -7.63
CA VAL A 86 2.09 0.47 -6.80
C VAL A 86 0.98 0.78 -5.81
N SER A 87 1.00 1.97 -5.20
CA SER A 87 -0.01 2.38 -4.21
C SER A 87 -1.41 2.51 -4.83
N THR A 88 -1.53 3.20 -5.96
CA THR A 88 -2.79 3.35 -6.71
C THR A 88 -3.32 2.00 -7.15
N TYR A 89 -2.45 1.13 -7.68
CA TYR A 89 -2.85 -0.22 -8.05
C TYR A 89 -3.40 -1.03 -6.87
N MET A 90 -2.75 -0.99 -5.71
CA MET A 90 -3.22 -1.69 -4.51
C MET A 90 -4.59 -1.20 -4.03
N VAL A 91 -4.86 0.11 -4.12
CA VAL A 91 -6.19 0.67 -3.79
C VAL A 91 -7.25 0.13 -4.75
N SER A 92 -6.99 0.13 -6.06
CA SER A 92 -7.92 -0.41 -7.04
C SER A 92 -8.13 -1.93 -6.86
N LEU A 93 -7.06 -2.68 -6.59
CA LEU A 93 -7.14 -4.12 -6.32
C LEU A 93 -8.02 -4.40 -5.09
N ARG A 94 -7.86 -3.62 -4.01
CA ARG A 94 -8.71 -3.74 -2.81
C ARG A 94 -10.20 -3.58 -3.17
N GLN A 95 -10.55 -2.58 -3.97
CA GLN A 95 -11.93 -2.33 -4.37
C GLN A 95 -12.49 -3.51 -5.19
N ARG A 96 -11.73 -4.01 -6.17
CA ARG A 96 -12.12 -5.19 -6.96
C ARG A 96 -12.33 -6.43 -6.09
N LYS A 97 -11.45 -6.65 -5.10
CA LYS A 97 -11.57 -7.76 -4.16
C LYS A 97 -12.83 -7.67 -3.32
N VAL A 98 -13.14 -6.49 -2.79
CA VAL A 98 -14.40 -6.25 -2.07
C VAL A 98 -15.62 -6.48 -2.97
N GLN A 99 -15.59 -6.00 -4.21
CA GLN A 99 -16.65 -6.24 -5.19
C GLN A 99 -16.82 -7.74 -5.52
N SER A 100 -15.73 -8.52 -5.51
CA SER A 100 -15.76 -9.97 -5.69
C SER A 100 -16.23 -10.75 -4.45
N GLY A 101 -16.61 -10.05 -3.36
CA GLY A 101 -17.12 -10.65 -2.13
C GLY A 101 -16.08 -10.86 -1.03
N GLU A 102 -14.83 -10.41 -1.20
CA GLU A 102 -13.85 -10.43 -0.10
C GLU A 102 -14.27 -9.44 0.98
N THR A 103 -14.32 -9.89 2.24
CA THR A 103 -14.68 -9.00 3.36
C THR A 103 -13.63 -7.88 3.50
N PRO A 104 -14.02 -6.59 3.51
CA PRO A 104 -13.08 -5.50 3.72
C PRO A 104 -12.32 -5.70 5.04
N THR A 105 -10.99 -5.63 5.01
CA THR A 105 -10.15 -5.80 6.22
C THR A 105 -10.53 -4.83 7.35
N SER A 106 -10.94 -3.60 7.02
CA SER A 106 -11.37 -2.59 7.99
C SER A 106 -12.72 -2.91 8.64
N ALA A 107 -13.61 -3.65 7.97
CA ALA A 107 -14.93 -3.99 8.50
C ALA A 107 -14.85 -4.98 9.68
N ARG A 108 -13.72 -5.68 9.84
CA ARG A 108 -13.46 -6.54 11.02
C ARG A 108 -12.94 -5.76 12.23
N ALA A 109 -12.39 -4.56 12.03
CA ALA A 109 -11.69 -3.85 13.10
C ALA A 109 -12.63 -3.04 14.01
N ILE A 110 -13.78 -2.59 13.49
CA ILE A 110 -14.74 -1.77 14.21
C ILE A 110 -16.16 -2.29 13.90
N THR A 111 -16.77 -2.93 14.88
CA THR A 111 -18.19 -3.34 14.83
C THR A 111 -19.08 -2.22 15.37
N PRO A 112 -20.39 -2.21 15.06
CA PRO A 112 -21.33 -1.28 15.69
C PRO A 112 -21.26 -1.32 17.23
N ARG A 113 -21.06 -2.51 17.80
CA ARG A 113 -20.83 -2.69 19.24
C ARG A 113 -19.57 -2.00 19.74
N ILE A 114 -18.45 -2.10 18.99
CA ILE A 114 -17.22 -1.38 19.36
C ILE A 114 -17.44 0.15 19.32
N LEU A 115 -18.28 0.65 18.40
CA LEU A 115 -18.64 2.07 18.35
C LEU A 115 -19.53 2.48 19.53
N GLU A 116 -20.47 1.63 19.93
CA GLU A 116 -21.31 1.82 21.11
C GLU A 116 -20.47 1.82 22.40
N ASP A 117 -19.60 0.82 22.57
CA ASP A 117 -18.67 0.73 23.70
C ASP A 117 -17.76 1.99 23.78
N LEU A 118 -17.30 2.49 22.63
CA LEU A 118 -16.49 3.71 22.55
C LEU A 118 -17.31 4.96 22.91
N TYR A 119 -18.56 5.03 22.46
CA TYR A 119 -19.47 6.12 22.81
C TYR A 119 -19.71 6.17 24.32
N ASP A 120 -20.06 5.03 24.92
CA ASP A 120 -20.29 4.91 26.37
C ASP A 120 -19.04 5.24 27.18
N TYR A 121 -17.87 4.80 26.72
CA TYR A 121 -16.61 5.13 27.34
C TYR A 121 -16.34 6.63 27.35
N ASN A 122 -16.56 7.31 26.22
CA ASN A 122 -16.34 8.75 26.10
C ASN A 122 -17.34 9.61 26.91
N HIS A 123 -18.52 9.05 27.24
CA HIS A 123 -19.53 9.72 28.07
C HIS A 123 -19.30 9.53 29.58
N ARG A 124 -18.24 8.84 29.99
CA ARG A 124 -17.89 8.74 31.43
C ARG A 124 -17.48 10.12 31.96
N PRO A 125 -17.89 10.48 33.19
CA PRO A 125 -17.63 11.80 33.78
C PRO A 125 -16.12 12.10 33.95
N GLU A 126 -15.27 11.07 33.93
CA GLU A 126 -13.82 11.17 33.97
C GLU A 126 -13.22 11.63 32.63
N CYS A 127 -13.82 11.21 31.51
CA CYS A 127 -13.36 11.51 30.15
C CYS A 127 -13.84 12.88 29.64
N LEU A 128 -14.91 13.42 30.24
CA LEU A 128 -15.43 14.76 29.95
C LEU A 128 -14.57 15.89 30.55
N LYS A 129 -13.60 15.55 31.41
CA LYS A 129 -12.69 16.52 32.03
C LYS A 129 -11.44 16.62 31.18
N ALA A 130 -11.18 17.80 30.60
CA ALA A 130 -9.90 18.06 29.94
C ALA A 130 -8.76 17.95 30.97
N PRO A 131 -7.77 17.04 30.78
CA PRO A 131 -6.63 17.00 31.68
C PRO A 131 -5.86 18.31 31.57
N GLN A 132 -5.54 18.92 32.71
CA GLN A 132 -4.62 20.06 32.73
C GLN A 132 -3.26 19.59 32.21
N PHE A 133 -2.83 20.17 31.09
CA PHE A 133 -1.52 19.91 30.51
C PHE A 133 -0.43 20.27 31.54
N LYS A 134 0.34 19.27 31.99
CA LYS A 134 1.53 19.49 32.81
C LYS A 134 2.73 19.42 31.88
N ALA A 135 3.38 20.56 31.66
CA ALA A 135 4.68 20.59 31.01
C ALA A 135 5.68 19.84 31.90
N GLY A 136 6.40 18.87 31.33
CA GLY A 136 7.47 18.18 32.04
C GLY A 136 8.63 19.14 32.32
N THR A 137 9.01 19.24 33.60
CA THR A 137 10.30 19.79 34.05
C THR A 137 11.45 18.85 33.74
#